data_AF-A0A958PDQ2-F1
#
_entry.id   AF-A0A958PDQ2-F1
#
_cell.length_a   1.000
_cell.length_b   1.000
_cell.length_c   1.000
_cell.angle_alpha   90.00
_cell.angle_beta   90.00
_cell.angle_gamma   90.00
#
_symmetry.space_group_name_H-M   'P 1'
#
loop_
_entity.id
_entity.type
_entity.pdbx_description
1 polymer ?
#
loop_
_entity_poly.entity_id
_entity_poly.type
_entity_poly.pdbx_seq_one_letter_code
_entity_poly.pdbx_strand_id
1 'polypeptide(L)'
;MAVRYRLNLFLLFISFTGCSLNTDISLNLSSSDSQSSVTCDTSISNNYGGGDGSASHPFTLCSLDHWTFFANDSSSWGLNFKLYADLDFTGVTAANFKSIGSAVTPFTGTFNGNNFKIHNLNITESGNTLALFKNTDSNVNISNLTLEDITFTDDVRLSGLVLDHGNGGTLTLDNITLKNLQLSPTAKLDNGGGLIGISSGPIDISNININNIYFTNPGSGPSNYWGGLVGAAQDTLNISNVSGGSITTDGSSYAYVGGLVGLAVKAATFSNVNLTNLDITAGMSSASGLIAKSRADITISQTHLSGSINDGSFASGLIAQSDNSGITANITITDSSFDGSILSSFNAGGLITLVLNNNISIQRSYYKGDMLNIWNGVAGGLVEQAQGISNTISISDSYVISNMSNLHATNWLIAGIVGTAQGTVNISKVYYAGSLNGTAPRACFADSASASSFTATDSYYDSTVCTANANKTGSITGVTGISTASLQTATPFTNWSA
;
A
#
# COMPACT_ATOMS: atom_id res chain seq x y z
N MET A 1 -20.76 -38.00 -58.90
CA MET A 1 -20.08 -38.05 -57.58
C MET A 1 -21.03 -37.37 -56.60
N ALA A 2 -21.76 -38.14 -55.80
CA ALA A 2 -22.74 -37.63 -54.85
C ALA A 2 -22.63 -38.41 -53.55
N VAL A 3 -22.53 -37.71 -52.42
CA VAL A 3 -22.79 -38.21 -51.05
C VAL A 3 -23.36 -37.00 -50.29
N ARG A 4 -24.69 -36.82 -50.22
CA ARG A 4 -25.64 -37.24 -49.16
C ARG A 4 -25.22 -36.89 -47.73
N TYR A 5 -26.04 -36.06 -47.08
CA TYR A 5 -26.43 -36.28 -45.68
C TYR A 5 -27.96 -36.23 -45.56
N ARG A 6 -28.52 -37.24 -44.89
CA ARG A 6 -29.95 -37.40 -44.60
C ARG A 6 -30.26 -36.69 -43.28
N LEU A 7 -31.33 -35.91 -43.24
CA LEU A 7 -31.97 -35.43 -42.02
C LEU A 7 -33.20 -36.33 -41.76
N ASN A 8 -33.22 -37.07 -40.66
CA ASN A 8 -34.38 -37.87 -40.24
C ASN A 8 -35.31 -37.00 -39.39
N LEU A 9 -36.51 -36.70 -39.92
CA LEU A 9 -37.58 -36.02 -39.20
C LEU A 9 -38.68 -37.05 -38.87
N PHE A 10 -38.90 -37.31 -37.58
CA PHE A 10 -40.00 -38.13 -37.09
C PHE A 10 -41.25 -37.24 -36.97
N LEU A 11 -42.25 -37.45 -37.84
CA LEU A 11 -43.58 -36.82 -37.73
C LEU A 11 -44.55 -37.80 -37.06
N LEU A 12 -45.10 -37.38 -35.91
CA LEU A 12 -46.22 -38.02 -35.24
C LEU A 12 -47.52 -37.51 -35.88
N PHE A 13 -48.27 -38.36 -36.58
CA PHE A 13 -49.59 -38.03 -37.12
C PHE A 13 -50.65 -38.24 -36.02
N ILE A 14 -51.34 -37.15 -35.63
CA ILE A 14 -52.62 -37.22 -34.91
C ILE A 14 -53.68 -36.67 -35.88
N SER A 15 -54.63 -37.52 -36.27
CA SER A 15 -55.77 -37.13 -37.08
C SER A 15 -56.95 -36.75 -36.18
N PHE A 16 -57.51 -35.56 -36.38
CA PHE A 16 -58.87 -35.22 -35.98
C PHE A 16 -59.64 -34.70 -37.20
N THR A 17 -60.81 -35.29 -37.43
CA THR A 17 -61.78 -34.92 -38.45
C THR A 17 -62.67 -33.78 -37.94
N GLY A 18 -62.81 -32.73 -38.76
CA GLY A 18 -63.93 -31.79 -38.70
C GLY A 18 -63.64 -30.42 -38.08
N CYS A 19 -64.10 -29.40 -38.81
CA CYS A 19 -64.19 -27.98 -38.46
C CYS A 19 -62.94 -27.12 -38.74
N SER A 20 -63.11 -26.18 -39.67
CA SER A 20 -62.16 -25.12 -40.00
C SER A 20 -61.96 -24.17 -38.81
N LEU A 21 -60.72 -23.86 -38.46
CA LEU A 21 -60.38 -22.59 -37.83
C LEU A 21 -59.20 -21.96 -38.57
N ASN A 22 -59.47 -20.77 -39.08
CA ASN A 22 -58.55 -19.89 -39.77
C ASN A 22 -57.75 -19.12 -38.71
N THR A 23 -56.47 -19.46 -38.53
CA THR A 23 -55.51 -18.63 -37.78
C THR A 23 -54.13 -18.86 -38.38
N ASP A 24 -53.54 -17.80 -38.95
CA ASP A 24 -52.14 -17.75 -39.33
C ASP A 24 -51.27 -18.08 -38.12
N ILE A 25 -50.59 -19.23 -38.15
CA ILE A 25 -49.52 -19.55 -37.21
C ILE A 25 -48.25 -18.94 -37.80
N SER A 26 -47.86 -17.77 -37.30
CA SER A 26 -46.49 -17.29 -37.44
C SER A 26 -45.58 -18.16 -36.57
N LEU A 27 -44.73 -18.94 -37.23
CA LEU A 27 -43.62 -19.67 -36.58
C LEU A 27 -42.63 -18.63 -36.04
N ASN A 28 -42.81 -18.26 -34.77
CA ASN A 28 -41.79 -17.53 -34.03
C ASN A 28 -40.70 -18.53 -33.64
N LEU A 29 -39.69 -18.67 -34.50
CA LEU A 29 -38.42 -19.30 -34.12
C LEU A 29 -37.70 -18.33 -33.19
N SER A 30 -38.08 -18.31 -31.91
CA SER A 30 -37.14 -17.87 -30.89
C SER A 30 -36.00 -18.87 -30.91
N SER A 31 -34.83 -18.47 -31.41
CA SER A 31 -33.59 -19.12 -31.01
C SER A 31 -33.59 -19.09 -29.49
N SER A 32 -33.83 -20.25 -28.86
CA SER A 32 -33.46 -20.42 -27.47
C SER A 32 -31.98 -20.09 -27.43
N ASP A 33 -31.66 -18.93 -26.89
CA ASP A 33 -30.32 -18.56 -26.49
C ASP A 33 -29.92 -19.61 -25.47
N SER A 34 -29.34 -20.71 -25.95
CA SER A 34 -28.68 -21.67 -25.09
C SER A 34 -27.48 -20.90 -24.59
N GLN A 35 -27.66 -20.21 -23.47
CA GLN A 35 -26.57 -19.89 -22.57
C GLN A 35 -25.93 -21.23 -22.22
N SER A 36 -24.98 -21.64 -23.06
CA SER A 36 -24.01 -22.65 -22.70
C SER A 36 -23.34 -22.05 -21.49
N SER A 37 -23.67 -22.56 -20.30
CA SER A 37 -22.88 -22.31 -19.11
C SER A 37 -21.44 -22.58 -19.53
N VAL A 38 -20.59 -21.56 -19.59
CA VAL A 38 -19.17 -21.72 -19.91
C VAL A 38 -18.58 -22.47 -18.72
N THR A 39 -18.58 -23.80 -18.80
CA THR A 39 -17.95 -24.69 -17.83
C THR A 39 -16.52 -24.89 -18.26
N CYS A 40 -15.56 -24.76 -17.33
CA CYS A 40 -14.16 -25.03 -17.62
C CYS A 40 -13.96 -26.55 -17.79
N ASP A 41 -13.56 -26.98 -18.98
CA ASP A 41 -13.29 -28.37 -19.33
C ASP A 41 -11.85 -28.76 -18.93
N THR A 42 -11.72 -29.55 -17.87
CA THR A 42 -10.42 -30.02 -17.37
C THR A 42 -9.79 -31.13 -18.22
N SER A 43 -10.49 -31.66 -19.23
CA SER A 43 -9.93 -32.68 -20.13
C SER A 43 -8.98 -32.11 -21.20
N ILE A 44 -8.97 -30.78 -21.35
CA ILE A 44 -8.11 -30.05 -22.27
C ILE A 44 -6.80 -29.70 -21.54
N SER A 45 -5.67 -30.30 -21.90
CA SER A 45 -4.39 -30.03 -21.21
C SER A 45 -3.44 -29.09 -21.99
N ASN A 46 -3.73 -28.82 -23.26
CA ASN A 46 -2.84 -28.06 -24.17
C ASN A 46 -3.52 -26.81 -24.74
N ASN A 47 -4.55 -26.30 -24.05
CA ASN A 47 -5.30 -25.09 -24.40
C ASN A 47 -6.03 -24.58 -23.15
N TYR A 48 -6.82 -23.52 -23.29
CA TYR A 48 -7.79 -23.07 -22.29
C TYR A 48 -8.96 -24.06 -22.17
N GLY A 49 -9.57 -24.13 -20.98
CA GLY A 49 -10.71 -25.02 -20.72
C GLY A 49 -12.04 -24.59 -21.37
N GLY A 50 -12.03 -23.53 -22.18
CA GLY A 50 -13.22 -22.90 -22.73
C GLY A 50 -13.07 -21.39 -22.89
N GLY A 51 -14.11 -20.75 -23.44
CA GLY A 51 -14.11 -19.33 -23.79
C GLY A 51 -13.40 -19.03 -25.11
N ASP A 52 -13.56 -17.79 -25.58
CA ASP A 52 -12.92 -17.27 -26.80
C ASP A 52 -12.04 -16.04 -26.52
N GLY A 53 -11.87 -15.66 -25.24
CA GLY A 53 -11.08 -14.51 -24.81
C GLY A 53 -11.80 -13.17 -24.94
N SER A 54 -13.02 -13.14 -25.49
CA SER A 54 -13.87 -11.95 -25.48
C SER A 54 -14.34 -11.60 -24.07
N ALA A 55 -14.82 -10.37 -23.88
CA ALA A 55 -15.31 -9.93 -22.58
C ALA A 55 -16.54 -10.72 -22.09
N SER A 56 -17.38 -11.22 -23.01
CA SER A 56 -18.55 -12.05 -22.67
C SER A 56 -18.20 -13.52 -22.45
N HIS A 57 -17.13 -14.02 -23.08
CA HIS A 57 -16.66 -15.40 -22.93
C HIS A 57 -15.13 -15.44 -22.69
N PRO A 58 -14.66 -14.98 -21.52
CA PRO A 58 -13.24 -14.98 -21.20
C PRO A 58 -12.68 -16.41 -21.24
N PHE A 59 -11.40 -16.55 -21.57
CA PHE A 59 -10.72 -17.85 -21.50
C PHE A 59 -10.75 -18.39 -20.07
N THR A 60 -11.13 -19.65 -19.93
CA THR A 60 -11.32 -20.28 -18.61
C THR A 60 -10.09 -21.07 -18.17
N LEU A 61 -9.65 -20.85 -16.93
CA LEU A 61 -8.53 -21.56 -16.30
C LEU A 61 -9.04 -22.32 -15.07
N CYS A 62 -8.78 -23.62 -14.98
CA CYS A 62 -9.21 -24.47 -13.86
C CYS A 62 -8.23 -25.62 -13.56
N SER A 63 -7.05 -25.58 -14.17
CA SER A 63 -5.99 -26.56 -13.96
C SER A 63 -4.64 -25.86 -14.15
N LEU A 64 -3.59 -26.47 -13.61
CA LEU A 64 -2.22 -25.99 -13.82
C LEU A 64 -1.83 -26.04 -15.30
N ASP A 65 -2.31 -27.04 -16.04
CA ASP A 65 -2.09 -27.16 -17.49
C ASP A 65 -2.64 -25.95 -18.27
N HIS A 66 -3.83 -25.46 -17.92
CA HIS A 66 -4.39 -24.24 -18.52
C HIS A 66 -3.52 -23.00 -18.20
N TRP A 67 -3.00 -22.91 -16.97
CA TRP A 67 -2.07 -21.83 -16.60
C TRP A 67 -0.76 -21.93 -17.39
N THR A 68 -0.19 -23.12 -17.51
CA THR A 68 1.03 -23.36 -18.29
C THR A 68 0.82 -22.98 -19.77
N PHE A 69 -0.35 -23.28 -20.34
CA PHE A 69 -0.70 -22.83 -21.69
C PHE A 69 -0.80 -21.30 -21.76
N PHE A 70 -1.52 -20.67 -20.82
CA PHE A 70 -1.64 -19.21 -20.72
C PHE A 70 -0.28 -18.51 -20.63
N ALA A 71 0.66 -19.04 -19.85
CA ALA A 71 2.01 -18.50 -19.73
C ALA A 71 2.85 -18.64 -21.01
N ASN A 72 2.45 -19.51 -21.93
CA ASN A 72 3.14 -19.73 -23.20
C ASN A 72 2.45 -19.11 -24.42
N ASP A 73 1.19 -18.71 -24.28
CA ASP A 73 0.41 -18.09 -25.35
C ASP A 73 0.41 -16.55 -25.26
N SER A 74 1.54 -15.94 -25.60
CA SER A 74 1.69 -14.48 -25.58
C SER A 74 0.78 -13.76 -26.58
N SER A 75 0.21 -14.47 -27.56
CA SER A 75 -0.73 -13.91 -28.53
C SER A 75 -2.08 -13.56 -27.91
N SER A 76 -2.42 -14.19 -26.78
CA SER A 76 -3.68 -13.97 -26.06
C SER A 76 -3.55 -13.01 -24.88
N TRP A 77 -2.37 -12.52 -24.52
CA TRP A 77 -2.15 -11.66 -23.33
C TRP A 77 -2.85 -10.29 -23.36
N GLY A 78 -3.48 -9.92 -24.49
CA GLY A 78 -4.38 -8.75 -24.59
C GLY A 78 -5.87 -9.10 -24.46
N LEU A 79 -6.23 -10.34 -24.10
CA LEU A 79 -7.60 -10.84 -24.01
C LEU A 79 -8.05 -10.99 -22.54
N ASN A 80 -9.22 -11.60 -22.33
CA ASN A 80 -9.86 -11.72 -21.01
C ASN A 80 -9.75 -13.14 -20.47
N PHE A 81 -9.39 -13.28 -19.20
CA PHE A 81 -9.16 -14.55 -18.51
C PHE A 81 -9.96 -14.64 -17.22
N LYS A 82 -10.44 -15.85 -16.90
CA LYS A 82 -11.21 -16.10 -15.67
C LYS A 82 -10.89 -17.45 -15.03
N LEU A 83 -10.67 -17.48 -13.72
CA LEU A 83 -10.52 -18.74 -12.97
C LEU A 83 -11.88 -19.41 -12.70
N TYR A 84 -11.86 -20.74 -12.70
CA TYR A 84 -13.00 -21.61 -12.38
C TYR A 84 -12.65 -22.69 -11.33
N ALA A 85 -11.41 -22.73 -10.88
CA ALA A 85 -10.94 -23.55 -9.78
C ALA A 85 -9.70 -22.92 -9.15
N ASP A 86 -9.38 -23.35 -7.93
CA ASP A 86 -8.09 -23.08 -7.31
C ASP A 86 -6.96 -23.70 -8.13
N LEU A 87 -5.85 -22.98 -8.24
CA LEU A 87 -4.65 -23.43 -8.94
C LEU A 87 -3.55 -23.74 -7.91
N ASP A 88 -3.23 -25.03 -7.76
CA ASP A 88 -2.16 -25.53 -6.90
C ASP A 88 -0.85 -25.65 -7.69
N PHE A 89 0.17 -24.89 -7.28
CA PHE A 89 1.50 -24.88 -7.90
C PHE A 89 2.49 -25.81 -7.19
N THR A 90 2.03 -26.71 -6.32
CA THR A 90 2.89 -27.72 -5.68
C THR A 90 3.68 -28.51 -6.73
N GLY A 91 5.00 -28.53 -6.58
CA GLY A 91 5.91 -29.22 -7.50
C GLY A 91 6.30 -28.43 -8.74
N VAL A 92 5.78 -27.20 -8.93
CA VAL A 92 6.33 -26.24 -9.88
C VAL A 92 7.69 -25.78 -9.38
N THR A 93 8.66 -25.72 -10.29
CA THR A 93 10.06 -25.37 -10.05
C THR A 93 10.45 -24.19 -10.94
N ALA A 94 11.61 -23.58 -10.71
CA ALA A 94 12.12 -22.53 -11.59
C ALA A 94 12.22 -22.97 -13.07
N ALA A 95 12.49 -24.26 -13.34
CA ALA A 95 12.64 -24.77 -14.69
C ALA A 95 11.34 -24.82 -15.53
N ASN A 96 10.17 -24.84 -14.87
CA ASN A 96 8.86 -24.92 -15.55
C ASN A 96 7.91 -23.77 -15.16
N PHE A 97 8.28 -22.92 -14.20
CA PHE A 97 7.57 -21.68 -13.93
C PHE A 97 7.87 -20.65 -15.02
N LYS A 98 6.83 -19.95 -15.46
CA LYS A 98 6.96 -18.85 -16.40
C LYS A 98 5.99 -17.75 -16.03
N SER A 99 6.52 -16.55 -15.85
CA SER A 99 5.73 -15.35 -15.63
C SER A 99 4.94 -14.95 -16.88
N ILE A 100 3.79 -14.33 -16.66
CA ILE A 100 2.97 -13.72 -17.70
C ILE A 100 3.55 -12.35 -18.08
N GLY A 101 3.61 -12.04 -19.37
CA GLY A 101 4.15 -10.77 -19.85
C GLY A 101 5.67 -10.73 -19.97
N SER A 102 6.16 -9.93 -20.91
CA SER A 102 7.57 -9.60 -21.08
C SER A 102 7.73 -8.14 -21.52
N ALA A 103 8.95 -7.60 -21.45
CA ALA A 103 9.21 -6.25 -21.94
C ALA A 103 8.86 -6.04 -23.44
N VAL A 104 8.85 -7.11 -24.24
CA VAL A 104 8.51 -7.06 -25.68
C VAL A 104 7.00 -7.25 -25.90
N THR A 105 6.36 -8.06 -25.07
CA THR A 105 4.93 -8.36 -25.13
C THR A 105 4.36 -8.32 -23.71
N PRO A 106 4.00 -7.14 -23.20
CA PRO A 106 3.40 -7.02 -21.88
C PRO A 106 2.00 -7.61 -21.88
N PHE A 107 1.52 -8.00 -20.70
CA PHE A 107 0.11 -8.31 -20.51
C PHE A 107 -0.71 -7.02 -20.51
N THR A 108 -1.76 -6.98 -21.33
CA THR A 108 -2.65 -5.80 -21.50
C THR A 108 -4.12 -6.15 -21.34
N GLY A 109 -4.41 -7.41 -20.95
CA GLY A 109 -5.75 -7.97 -20.82
C GLY A 109 -6.38 -7.81 -19.45
N THR A 110 -7.39 -8.64 -19.19
CA THR A 110 -8.06 -8.73 -17.87
C THR A 110 -7.89 -10.12 -17.28
N PHE A 111 -7.69 -10.19 -15.96
CA PHE A 111 -7.58 -11.44 -15.22
C PHE A 111 -8.51 -11.42 -14.01
N ASN A 112 -9.60 -12.18 -14.09
CA ASN A 112 -10.57 -12.32 -13.00
C ASN A 112 -10.36 -13.64 -12.27
N GLY A 113 -9.82 -13.59 -11.05
CA GLY A 113 -9.63 -14.74 -10.18
C GLY A 113 -10.94 -15.40 -9.71
N ASN A 114 -12.09 -14.74 -9.89
CA ASN A 114 -13.42 -15.26 -9.57
C ASN A 114 -13.53 -15.83 -8.12
N ASN A 115 -12.79 -15.21 -7.19
CA ASN A 115 -12.60 -15.57 -5.79
C ASN A 115 -11.91 -16.93 -5.55
N PHE A 116 -11.26 -17.51 -6.57
CA PHE A 116 -10.37 -18.66 -6.42
C PHE A 116 -8.97 -18.21 -6.01
N LYS A 117 -8.14 -19.18 -5.62
CA LYS A 117 -6.75 -18.95 -5.22
C LYS A 117 -5.75 -19.47 -6.24
N ILE A 118 -4.59 -18.81 -6.25
CA ILE A 118 -3.32 -19.34 -6.73
C ILE A 118 -2.48 -19.61 -5.48
N HIS A 119 -2.01 -20.85 -5.30
CA HIS A 119 -1.32 -21.22 -4.07
C HIS A 119 -0.18 -22.22 -4.22
N ASN A 120 0.63 -22.34 -3.16
CA ASN A 120 1.79 -23.25 -3.05
C ASN A 120 2.88 -23.01 -4.11
N LEU A 121 3.06 -21.77 -4.55
CA LEU A 121 4.07 -21.42 -5.53
C LEU A 121 5.37 -21.06 -4.82
N ASN A 122 6.37 -21.93 -4.91
CA ASN A 122 7.66 -21.76 -4.25
C ASN A 122 8.79 -21.80 -5.30
N ILE A 123 9.26 -20.63 -5.73
CA ILE A 123 10.30 -20.51 -6.76
C ILE A 123 11.56 -19.91 -6.13
N THR A 124 12.64 -20.68 -6.21
CA THR A 124 13.99 -20.24 -5.90
C THR A 124 14.82 -20.32 -7.18
N GLU A 125 15.32 -19.18 -7.64
CA GLU A 125 16.20 -19.09 -8.81
C GLU A 125 17.33 -18.07 -8.55
N SER A 126 18.31 -18.01 -9.45
CA SER A 126 19.33 -16.96 -9.46
C SER A 126 19.43 -16.38 -10.86
N GLY A 127 19.46 -15.05 -10.99
CA GLY A 127 19.67 -14.31 -12.22
C GLY A 127 18.39 -13.93 -12.95
N ASN A 128 17.22 -14.09 -12.32
CA ASN A 128 15.93 -13.81 -12.95
C ASN A 128 15.15 -12.72 -12.19
N THR A 129 13.92 -12.47 -12.61
CA THR A 129 13.00 -11.59 -11.87
C THR A 129 11.67 -12.32 -11.73
N LEU A 130 11.12 -12.43 -10.52
CA LEU A 130 9.95 -13.26 -10.26
C LEU A 130 8.71 -12.42 -9.90
N ALA A 131 7.63 -12.72 -10.62
CA ALA A 131 6.25 -12.34 -10.34
C ALA A 131 5.30 -13.24 -11.14
N LEU A 132 4.01 -13.28 -10.78
CA LEU A 132 2.99 -13.93 -11.62
C LEU A 132 2.86 -13.21 -12.97
N PHE A 133 2.80 -11.87 -12.96
CA PHE A 133 2.81 -10.99 -14.13
C PHE A 133 4.11 -10.18 -14.11
N LYS A 134 5.08 -10.55 -14.95
CA LYS A 134 6.37 -9.87 -15.01
C LYS A 134 6.27 -8.49 -15.64
N ASN A 135 5.55 -8.35 -16.74
CA ASN A 135 5.36 -7.05 -17.39
C ASN A 135 3.90 -6.88 -17.78
N THR A 136 3.31 -5.75 -17.36
CA THR A 136 1.98 -5.31 -17.74
C THR A 136 2.07 -3.92 -18.38
N ASP A 137 1.10 -3.53 -19.20
CA ASP A 137 1.04 -2.19 -19.81
C ASP A 137 -0.41 -1.87 -20.23
N SER A 138 -0.66 -0.66 -20.72
CA SER A 138 -2.01 -0.20 -21.09
C SER A 138 -2.98 -0.27 -19.90
N ASN A 139 -4.28 -0.49 -20.14
CA ASN A 139 -5.26 -0.64 -19.07
C ASN A 139 -5.38 -2.10 -18.68
N VAL A 140 -4.88 -2.48 -17.50
CA VAL A 140 -4.90 -3.86 -17.00
C VAL A 140 -5.79 -3.93 -15.77
N ASN A 141 -6.65 -4.95 -15.72
CA ASN A 141 -7.46 -5.27 -14.55
C ASN A 141 -7.14 -6.66 -14.04
N ILE A 142 -6.71 -6.76 -12.79
CA ILE A 142 -6.55 -8.03 -12.07
C ILE A 142 -7.43 -7.97 -10.82
N SER A 143 -8.36 -8.90 -10.68
CA SER A 143 -9.34 -8.82 -9.59
C SER A 143 -9.84 -10.16 -9.06
N ASN A 144 -10.45 -10.13 -7.87
CA ASN A 144 -11.14 -11.25 -7.22
C ASN A 144 -10.23 -12.48 -7.04
N LEU A 145 -9.04 -12.30 -6.47
CA LEU A 145 -8.01 -13.33 -6.42
C LEU A 145 -7.44 -13.47 -5.02
N THR A 146 -7.17 -14.72 -4.60
CA THR A 146 -6.35 -14.97 -3.41
C THR A 146 -4.98 -15.48 -3.84
N LEU A 147 -3.92 -14.84 -3.35
CA LEU A 147 -2.55 -15.35 -3.42
C LEU A 147 -2.20 -15.95 -2.06
N GLU A 148 -2.01 -17.28 -1.99
CA GLU A 148 -1.80 -18.01 -0.73
C GLU A 148 -0.50 -18.83 -0.79
N ASP A 149 0.35 -18.70 0.23
CA ASP A 149 1.59 -19.49 0.36
C ASP A 149 2.49 -19.36 -0.89
N ILE A 150 2.82 -18.11 -1.23
CA ILE A 150 3.68 -17.76 -2.36
C ILE A 150 5.05 -17.37 -1.81
N THR A 151 6.09 -18.10 -2.23
CA THR A 151 7.48 -17.80 -1.89
C THR A 151 8.29 -17.56 -3.16
N PHE A 152 8.88 -16.37 -3.28
CA PHE A 152 9.87 -16.09 -4.29
C PHE A 152 11.22 -15.76 -3.65
N THR A 153 12.26 -16.46 -4.08
CA THR A 153 13.64 -16.22 -3.71
C THR A 153 14.46 -16.06 -4.99
N ASP A 154 15.05 -14.89 -5.21
CA ASP A 154 15.85 -14.60 -6.41
C ASP A 154 16.88 -13.51 -6.13
N ASP A 155 17.88 -13.33 -6.98
CA ASP A 155 18.96 -12.36 -6.78
C ASP A 155 18.70 -10.97 -7.41
N VAL A 156 17.56 -10.73 -8.07
CA VAL A 156 17.26 -9.41 -8.71
C VAL A 156 16.00 -8.74 -8.14
N ARG A 157 14.84 -8.80 -8.83
CA ARG A 157 13.59 -8.08 -8.50
C ARG A 157 12.46 -9.06 -8.21
N LEU A 158 11.68 -8.77 -7.17
CA LEU A 158 10.59 -9.62 -6.72
C LEU A 158 9.29 -8.86 -6.52
N SER A 159 8.19 -9.45 -6.97
CA SER A 159 6.84 -9.06 -6.56
C SER A 159 5.93 -10.29 -6.53
N GLY A 160 4.91 -10.30 -5.66
CA GLY A 160 3.95 -11.40 -5.62
C GLY A 160 3.07 -11.45 -6.87
N LEU A 161 2.63 -10.29 -7.37
CA LEU A 161 1.65 -10.22 -8.47
C LEU A 161 2.22 -9.57 -9.75
N VAL A 162 2.55 -8.27 -9.72
CA VAL A 162 3.03 -7.51 -10.88
C VAL A 162 4.43 -6.99 -10.62
N LEU A 163 5.42 -7.38 -11.42
CA LEU A 163 6.76 -6.84 -11.23
C LEU A 163 6.93 -5.43 -11.78
N ASP A 164 6.41 -5.20 -12.99
CA ASP A 164 6.64 -3.98 -13.76
C ASP A 164 5.38 -3.61 -14.55
N HIS A 165 4.88 -2.40 -14.35
CA HIS A 165 3.79 -1.82 -15.15
C HIS A 165 4.30 -0.64 -15.99
N GLY A 166 4.02 -0.70 -17.30
CA GLY A 166 4.32 0.36 -18.26
C GLY A 166 3.49 1.63 -18.05
N ASN A 167 3.70 2.63 -18.90
CA ASN A 167 3.01 3.93 -18.82
C ASN A 167 1.89 4.10 -19.85
N GLY A 168 1.49 3.02 -20.54
CA GLY A 168 0.46 3.06 -21.57
C GLY A 168 -0.97 3.18 -21.03
N GLY A 169 -1.19 3.00 -19.73
CA GLY A 169 -2.51 3.09 -19.10
C GLY A 169 -2.46 2.83 -17.60
N THR A 170 -3.62 2.51 -17.01
CA THR A 170 -3.76 2.29 -15.56
C THR A 170 -3.72 0.80 -15.22
N LEU A 171 -2.99 0.44 -14.17
CA LEU A 171 -3.10 -0.86 -13.52
C LEU A 171 -4.13 -0.81 -12.40
N THR A 172 -5.21 -1.58 -12.54
CA THR A 172 -6.26 -1.72 -11.54
C THR A 172 -6.17 -3.08 -10.85
N LEU A 173 -6.00 -3.06 -9.52
CA LEU A 173 -5.99 -4.25 -8.67
C LEU A 173 -7.14 -4.16 -7.67
N ASP A 174 -8.08 -5.11 -7.71
CA ASP A 174 -9.30 -5.04 -6.90
C ASP A 174 -9.70 -6.37 -6.27
N ASN A 175 -10.13 -6.34 -5.01
CA ASN A 175 -10.60 -7.53 -4.28
C ASN A 175 -9.55 -8.65 -4.28
N ILE A 176 -8.36 -8.34 -3.76
CA ILE A 176 -7.24 -9.28 -3.68
C ILE A 176 -6.92 -9.59 -2.23
N THR A 177 -6.80 -10.89 -1.92
CA THR A 177 -6.31 -11.35 -0.61
C THR A 177 -4.88 -11.86 -0.74
N LEU A 178 -3.99 -11.34 0.09
CA LEU A 178 -2.62 -11.83 0.24
C LEU A 178 -2.51 -12.65 1.52
N LYS A 179 -2.08 -13.91 1.41
CA LYS A 179 -1.89 -14.80 2.55
C LYS A 179 -0.53 -15.48 2.48
N ASN A 180 0.31 -15.26 3.50
CA ASN A 180 1.64 -15.86 3.59
C ASN A 180 2.49 -15.61 2.32
N LEU A 181 2.63 -14.35 1.95
CA LEU A 181 3.51 -13.96 0.86
C LEU A 181 4.93 -13.75 1.40
N GLN A 182 5.90 -14.50 0.90
CA GLN A 182 7.31 -14.37 1.26
C GLN A 182 8.17 -13.99 0.06
N LEU A 183 8.84 -12.84 0.14
CA LEU A 183 9.71 -12.32 -0.90
C LEU A 183 11.13 -12.15 -0.35
N SER A 184 12.07 -12.91 -0.89
CA SER A 184 13.41 -13.08 -0.34
C SER A 184 14.50 -12.77 -1.38
N PRO A 185 14.79 -11.50 -1.68
CA PRO A 185 15.89 -11.13 -2.58
C PRO A 185 17.27 -11.54 -2.01
N THR A 186 18.09 -12.23 -2.81
CA THR A 186 19.42 -12.73 -2.42
C THR A 186 20.59 -11.88 -2.90
N ALA A 187 20.37 -10.92 -3.81
CA ALA A 187 21.36 -9.90 -4.11
C ALA A 187 20.78 -8.49 -4.10
N LYS A 188 21.70 -7.53 -4.15
CA LYS A 188 21.40 -6.11 -4.12
C LYS A 188 21.02 -5.74 -5.54
N LEU A 189 19.77 -5.41 -5.78
CA LEU A 189 19.33 -4.14 -6.39
C LEU A 189 17.88 -4.25 -6.86
N ASP A 190 17.16 -3.15 -6.64
CA ASP A 190 15.83 -2.80 -7.15
C ASP A 190 14.59 -3.12 -6.29
N ASN A 191 13.52 -2.47 -6.70
CA ASN A 191 12.27 -2.27 -5.96
C ASN A 191 11.46 -3.55 -5.88
N GLY A 192 10.83 -3.76 -4.72
CA GLY A 192 9.95 -4.89 -4.51
C GLY A 192 8.71 -4.51 -3.73
N GLY A 193 7.62 -5.20 -4.03
CA GLY A 193 6.38 -5.04 -3.28
C GLY A 193 5.48 -6.24 -3.42
N GLY A 194 4.60 -6.43 -2.43
CA GLY A 194 3.77 -7.62 -2.36
C GLY A 194 2.86 -7.77 -3.56
N LEU A 195 2.28 -6.66 -4.05
CA LEU A 195 1.49 -6.64 -5.28
C LEU A 195 2.25 -6.09 -6.47
N ILE A 196 3.02 -5.01 -6.28
CA ILE A 196 3.67 -4.29 -7.38
C ILE A 196 5.13 -4.02 -7.03
N GLY A 197 6.05 -4.43 -7.89
CA GLY A 197 7.46 -4.03 -7.80
C GLY A 197 7.66 -2.56 -8.17
N ILE A 198 7.42 -2.21 -9.44
CA ILE A 198 7.45 -0.83 -9.95
C ILE A 198 6.29 -0.58 -10.91
N SER A 199 5.83 0.66 -10.97
CA SER A 199 4.94 1.14 -12.04
C SER A 199 5.41 2.49 -12.59
N SER A 200 5.48 2.56 -13.92
CA SER A 200 5.68 3.80 -14.69
C SER A 200 4.37 4.50 -15.06
N GLY A 201 3.23 3.79 -14.98
CA GLY A 201 1.89 4.30 -15.22
C GLY A 201 1.06 4.44 -13.93
N PRO A 202 -0.15 5.01 -14.03
CA PRO A 202 -1.06 5.14 -12.89
C PRO A 202 -1.45 3.79 -12.27
N ILE A 203 -1.65 3.78 -10.95
CA ILE A 203 -2.09 2.60 -10.19
C ILE A 203 -3.36 2.93 -9.40
N ASP A 204 -4.37 2.07 -9.51
CA ASP A 204 -5.56 2.04 -8.65
C ASP A 204 -5.65 0.69 -7.92
N ILE A 205 -5.51 0.71 -6.60
CA ILE A 205 -5.60 -0.47 -5.73
C ILE A 205 -6.79 -0.29 -4.77
N SER A 206 -7.71 -1.26 -4.75
CA SER A 206 -8.85 -1.25 -3.84
C SER A 206 -9.16 -2.63 -3.26
N ASN A 207 -9.76 -2.62 -2.07
CA ASN A 207 -10.33 -3.81 -1.43
C ASN A 207 -9.29 -4.92 -1.24
N ILE A 208 -8.21 -4.59 -0.53
CA ILE A 208 -7.10 -5.51 -0.28
C ILE A 208 -7.18 -6.03 1.15
N ASN A 209 -7.10 -7.36 1.28
CA ASN A 209 -6.97 -8.02 2.58
C ASN A 209 -5.56 -8.61 2.72
N ILE A 210 -4.83 -8.17 3.73
CA ILE A 210 -3.45 -8.59 3.99
C ILE A 210 -3.42 -9.53 5.21
N ASN A 211 -2.97 -10.75 5.00
CA ASN A 211 -2.70 -11.70 6.07
C ASN A 211 -1.28 -12.24 5.90
N ASN A 212 -0.32 -11.54 6.50
CA ASN A 212 1.08 -11.93 6.55
C ASN A 212 1.82 -11.76 5.19
N ILE A 213 2.58 -10.67 5.10
CA ILE A 213 3.57 -10.44 4.06
C ILE A 213 4.94 -10.32 4.74
N TYR A 214 5.91 -11.07 4.24
CA TYR A 214 7.26 -11.08 4.78
C TYR A 214 8.28 -10.79 3.67
N PHE A 215 9.13 -9.80 3.90
CA PHE A 215 10.27 -9.50 3.05
C PHE A 215 11.54 -9.80 3.84
N THR A 216 12.44 -10.61 3.26
CA THR A 216 13.78 -10.86 3.84
C THR A 216 14.88 -10.14 3.07
N ASN A 217 15.73 -9.36 3.74
CA ASN A 217 16.87 -8.64 3.22
C ASN A 217 16.52 -7.77 1.98
N PRO A 218 15.54 -6.85 2.07
CA PRO A 218 15.26 -5.94 0.97
C PRO A 218 16.57 -5.20 0.63
N GLY A 219 17.08 -5.38 -0.58
CA GLY A 219 18.49 -5.15 -0.91
C GLY A 219 19.02 -3.76 -0.51
N SER A 220 20.35 -3.62 -0.36
CA SER A 220 20.97 -2.37 0.12
C SER A 220 21.26 -1.38 -1.01
N GLY A 221 20.94 -0.10 -0.84
CA GLY A 221 21.32 0.94 -1.80
C GLY A 221 20.38 2.15 -1.81
N PRO A 222 20.87 3.33 -2.23
CA PRO A 222 20.15 4.60 -2.11
C PRO A 222 18.92 4.75 -3.04
N SER A 223 18.57 3.72 -3.81
CA SER A 223 17.43 3.73 -4.74
C SER A 223 16.63 2.42 -4.68
N ASN A 224 16.68 1.72 -3.55
CA ASN A 224 15.90 0.52 -3.31
C ASN A 224 14.66 0.89 -2.50
N TYR A 225 13.50 0.73 -3.14
CA TYR A 225 12.20 1.07 -2.55
C TYR A 225 11.38 -0.21 -2.35
N TRP A 226 10.97 -0.43 -1.11
CA TRP A 226 10.21 -1.60 -0.71
C TRP A 226 8.91 -1.18 -0.05
N GLY A 227 7.82 -1.79 -0.48
CA GLY A 227 6.50 -1.54 0.09
C GLY A 227 5.72 -2.83 0.28
N GLY A 228 4.95 -2.94 1.36
CA GLY A 228 4.10 -4.12 1.56
C GLY A 228 3.20 -4.41 0.36
N LEU A 229 2.71 -3.37 -0.33
CA LEU A 229 1.98 -3.52 -1.57
C LEU A 229 2.77 -3.03 -2.79
N VAL A 230 3.37 -1.83 -2.73
CA VAL A 230 4.01 -1.20 -3.89
C VAL A 230 5.45 -0.81 -3.57
N GLY A 231 6.42 -1.34 -4.30
CA GLY A 231 7.82 -0.90 -4.20
C GLY A 231 7.99 0.55 -4.61
N ALA A 232 7.73 0.88 -5.88
CA ALA A 232 7.81 2.24 -6.40
C ALA A 232 6.70 2.59 -7.41
N ALA A 233 6.01 3.70 -7.19
CA ALA A 233 5.07 4.31 -8.12
C ALA A 233 5.66 5.61 -8.71
N GLN A 234 5.92 5.61 -10.02
CA GLN A 234 6.44 6.78 -10.74
C GLN A 234 5.35 7.73 -11.23
N ASP A 235 4.10 7.27 -11.26
CA ASP A 235 2.92 8.05 -11.63
C ASP A 235 1.91 8.11 -10.46
N THR A 236 0.69 8.61 -10.71
CA THR A 236 -0.37 8.72 -9.70
C THR A 236 -0.69 7.36 -9.07
N LEU A 237 -0.86 7.37 -7.75
CA LEU A 237 -1.15 6.18 -6.95
C LEU A 237 -2.39 6.40 -6.08
N ASN A 238 -3.41 5.55 -6.24
CA ASN A 238 -4.56 5.52 -5.34
C ASN A 238 -4.66 4.16 -4.65
N ILE A 239 -4.71 4.18 -3.31
CA ILE A 239 -4.86 2.98 -2.48
C ILE A 239 -6.05 3.20 -1.55
N SER A 240 -7.03 2.29 -1.61
CA SER A 240 -8.24 2.39 -0.77
C SER A 240 -8.69 1.04 -0.21
N ASN A 241 -9.38 1.08 0.94
CA ASN A 241 -9.99 -0.11 1.57
C ASN A 241 -8.98 -1.25 1.75
N VAL A 242 -7.87 -0.95 2.41
CA VAL A 242 -6.86 -1.96 2.75
C VAL A 242 -7.05 -2.33 4.21
N SER A 243 -7.14 -3.63 4.49
CA SER A 243 -7.31 -4.13 5.85
C SER A 243 -6.43 -5.34 6.11
N GLY A 244 -6.18 -5.63 7.38
CA GLY A 244 -5.51 -6.85 7.81
C GLY A 244 -4.29 -6.56 8.68
N GLY A 245 -3.21 -7.32 8.49
CA GLY A 245 -2.01 -7.13 9.30
C GLY A 245 -0.85 -8.05 8.97
N SER A 246 0.19 -7.92 9.79
CA SER A 246 1.50 -8.54 9.64
C SER A 246 2.14 -8.19 8.29
N ILE A 247 2.86 -7.07 8.29
CA ILE A 247 3.81 -6.75 7.23
C ILE A 247 5.16 -6.63 7.92
N THR A 248 6.04 -7.58 7.63
CA THR A 248 7.35 -7.65 8.25
C THR A 248 8.42 -7.44 7.20
N THR A 249 9.33 -6.51 7.46
CA THR A 249 10.51 -6.26 6.64
C THR A 249 11.73 -6.26 7.54
N ASP A 250 12.78 -7.00 7.19
CA ASP A 250 14.07 -7.05 7.90
C ASP A 250 15.14 -6.28 7.08
N GLY A 251 14.93 -4.97 6.95
CA GLY A 251 15.75 -4.04 6.18
C GLY A 251 17.26 -4.30 6.22
N SER A 252 17.89 -4.39 5.05
CA SER A 252 19.34 -4.26 4.93
C SER A 252 19.75 -2.78 4.95
N SER A 253 21.03 -2.48 5.19
CA SER A 253 21.49 -1.09 5.27
C SER A 253 21.12 -0.27 4.01
N TYR A 254 20.54 0.90 4.20
CA TYR A 254 20.22 1.96 3.24
C TYR A 254 18.95 1.82 2.38
N ALA A 255 17.98 0.95 2.72
CA ALA A 255 16.73 0.82 1.96
C ALA A 255 15.63 1.83 2.38
N TYR A 256 14.72 2.18 1.47
CA TYR A 256 13.50 2.92 1.78
C TYR A 256 12.35 1.93 1.89
N VAL A 257 11.86 1.71 3.12
CA VAL A 257 10.89 0.66 3.41
C VAL A 257 9.63 1.24 4.01
N GLY A 258 8.54 1.18 3.25
CA GLY A 258 7.20 1.56 3.70
C GLY A 258 6.35 0.33 3.98
N GLY A 259 5.50 0.38 5.00
CA GLY A 259 4.57 -0.71 5.28
C GLY A 259 3.61 -0.95 4.11
N LEU A 260 3.23 0.08 3.35
CA LEU A 260 2.50 -0.09 2.08
C LEU A 260 3.32 0.29 0.84
N VAL A 261 4.04 1.43 0.88
CA VAL A 261 4.67 2.03 -0.30
C VAL A 261 6.11 2.45 -0.02
N GLY A 262 7.05 1.98 -0.83
CA GLY A 262 8.44 2.42 -0.75
C GLY A 262 8.63 3.85 -1.30
N LEU A 263 8.17 4.10 -2.53
CA LEU A 263 8.25 5.40 -3.20
C LEU A 263 6.96 5.80 -3.91
N ALA A 264 6.55 7.05 -3.74
CA ALA A 264 5.53 7.71 -4.56
C ALA A 264 6.08 9.00 -5.19
N VAL A 265 6.27 9.02 -6.51
CA VAL A 265 6.86 10.19 -7.20
C VAL A 265 5.84 11.25 -7.57
N LYS A 266 4.65 10.86 -8.02
CA LYS A 266 3.53 11.78 -8.26
C LYS A 266 2.50 11.69 -7.14
N ALA A 267 1.39 12.40 -7.31
CA ALA A 267 0.35 12.50 -6.30
C ALA A 267 -0.13 11.12 -5.85
N ALA A 268 -0.26 10.93 -4.54
CA ALA A 268 -0.74 9.68 -3.97
C ALA A 268 -1.85 9.89 -2.93
N THR A 269 -2.89 9.05 -3.01
CA THR A 269 -4.05 9.09 -2.12
C THR A 269 -4.22 7.76 -1.40
N PHE A 270 -4.43 7.84 -0.08
CA PHE A 270 -4.69 6.71 0.81
C PHE A 270 -5.99 6.96 1.56
N SER A 271 -6.93 6.01 1.47
CA SER A 271 -8.21 6.10 2.19
C SER A 271 -8.63 4.77 2.79
N ASN A 272 -9.12 4.80 4.04
CA ASN A 272 -9.63 3.61 4.72
C ASN A 272 -8.60 2.46 4.76
N VAL A 273 -7.43 2.74 5.35
CA VAL A 273 -6.34 1.77 5.49
C VAL A 273 -6.23 1.37 6.97
N ASN A 274 -6.45 0.10 7.30
CA ASN A 274 -6.48 -0.40 8.67
C ASN A 274 -5.53 -1.60 8.79
N LEU A 275 -4.30 -1.36 9.24
CA LEU A 275 -3.27 -2.40 9.35
C LEU A 275 -2.78 -2.55 10.78
N THR A 276 -2.59 -3.78 11.20
CA THR A 276 -2.07 -4.13 12.52
C THR A 276 -0.83 -5.01 12.41
N ASN A 277 -0.05 -5.10 13.49
CA ASN A 277 1.15 -5.93 13.57
C ASN A 277 2.18 -5.59 12.46
N LEU A 278 2.33 -4.31 12.13
CA LEU A 278 3.45 -3.88 11.30
C LEU A 278 4.76 -4.15 12.06
N ASP A 279 5.78 -4.65 11.36
CA ASP A 279 7.14 -4.81 11.89
C ASP A 279 8.13 -4.38 10.80
N ILE A 280 8.37 -3.08 10.71
CA ILE A 280 9.06 -2.48 9.58
C ILE A 280 10.49 -2.14 9.98
N THR A 281 11.46 -2.84 9.39
CA THR A 281 12.88 -2.52 9.48
C THR A 281 13.42 -2.03 8.15
N ALA A 282 14.19 -0.93 8.14
CA ALA A 282 14.77 -0.35 6.92
C ALA A 282 16.30 -0.20 6.93
N GLY A 283 16.94 -0.25 8.11
CA GLY A 283 18.40 -0.17 8.27
C GLY A 283 19.00 1.14 7.75
N MET A 284 19.32 2.12 8.59
CA MET A 284 20.05 3.36 8.23
C MET A 284 19.51 4.23 7.06
N SER A 285 18.29 4.02 6.53
CA SER A 285 17.63 4.96 5.59
C SER A 285 16.22 5.34 6.07
N SER A 286 15.12 4.95 5.43
CA SER A 286 13.78 5.45 5.79
C SER A 286 12.84 4.30 6.06
N ALA A 287 12.23 4.31 7.24
CA ALA A 287 11.25 3.32 7.67
C ALA A 287 9.91 4.01 7.95
N SER A 288 8.83 3.55 7.34
CA SER A 288 7.51 4.09 7.65
C SER A 288 6.43 3.02 7.66
N GLY A 289 5.37 3.20 8.44
CA GLY A 289 4.20 2.32 8.39
C GLY A 289 3.39 2.44 7.10
N LEU A 290 3.42 3.60 6.43
CA LEU A 290 2.69 3.81 5.16
C LEU A 290 3.63 4.06 3.99
N ILE A 291 4.33 5.21 3.95
CA ILE A 291 5.15 5.66 2.82
C ILE A 291 6.58 5.97 3.29
N ALA A 292 7.58 5.30 2.74
CA ALA A 292 8.96 5.65 3.06
C ALA A 292 9.41 6.97 2.40
N LYS A 293 9.06 7.20 1.13
CA LYS A 293 9.43 8.43 0.42
C LYS A 293 8.35 8.92 -0.54
N SER A 294 8.11 10.24 -0.55
CA SER A 294 7.23 10.92 -1.52
C SER A 294 7.86 12.15 -2.16
N ARG A 295 7.36 12.55 -3.35
CA ARG A 295 7.85 13.71 -4.13
C ARG A 295 6.74 14.59 -4.75
N ALA A 296 5.51 14.47 -4.27
CA ALA A 296 4.36 15.24 -4.75
C ALA A 296 3.27 15.31 -3.68
N ASP A 297 2.06 15.76 -4.06
CA ASP A 297 0.91 15.86 -3.16
C ASP A 297 0.56 14.50 -2.55
N ILE A 298 0.37 14.47 -1.23
CA ILE A 298 -0.02 13.27 -0.49
C ILE A 298 -1.30 13.55 0.28
N THR A 299 -2.32 12.72 0.09
CA THR A 299 -3.57 12.76 0.85
C THR A 299 -3.77 11.44 1.59
N ILE A 300 -3.86 11.50 2.91
CA ILE A 300 -4.10 10.36 3.79
C ILE A 300 -5.36 10.63 4.60
N SER A 301 -6.33 9.72 4.53
CA SER A 301 -7.60 9.82 5.24
C SER A 301 -8.00 8.48 5.84
N GLN A 302 -8.58 8.48 7.04
CA GLN A 302 -9.11 7.26 7.67
C GLN A 302 -8.09 6.11 7.68
N THR A 303 -6.84 6.43 8.02
CA THR A 303 -5.73 5.47 7.99
C THR A 303 -5.25 5.19 9.41
N HIS A 304 -5.42 3.97 9.87
CA HIS A 304 -5.08 3.53 11.22
C HIS A 304 -4.09 2.37 11.16
N LEU A 305 -2.87 2.64 11.60
CA LEU A 305 -1.78 1.68 11.58
C LEU A 305 -1.32 1.35 12.99
N SER A 306 -0.97 0.09 13.27
CA SER A 306 -0.32 -0.31 14.52
C SER A 306 0.79 -1.32 14.34
N GLY A 307 1.79 -1.28 15.23
CA GLY A 307 2.95 -2.16 15.18
C GLY A 307 4.24 -1.49 15.65
N SER A 308 5.37 -1.90 15.09
CA SER A 308 6.70 -1.37 15.37
C SER A 308 7.41 -0.92 14.11
N ILE A 309 8.02 0.26 14.17
CA ILE A 309 9.02 0.72 13.20
C ILE A 309 10.38 0.57 13.87
N ASN A 310 11.25 -0.24 13.27
CA ASN A 310 12.50 -0.70 13.85
C ASN A 310 13.67 -0.25 12.97
N ASP A 311 14.48 0.69 13.44
CA ASP A 311 15.69 1.13 12.72
C ASP A 311 15.44 1.77 11.33
N GLY A 312 15.61 3.09 11.30
CA GLY A 312 15.70 3.93 10.12
C GLY A 312 16.37 5.23 10.50
N SER A 313 17.13 5.83 9.58
CA SER A 313 17.61 7.21 9.77
C SER A 313 16.46 8.21 9.84
N PHE A 314 15.36 7.92 9.14
CA PHE A 314 14.09 8.62 9.27
C PHE A 314 12.99 7.59 9.54
N ALA A 315 12.40 7.61 10.73
CA ALA A 315 11.37 6.66 11.13
C ALA A 315 10.05 7.35 11.48
N SER A 316 8.94 6.83 10.96
CA SER A 316 7.60 7.38 11.25
C SER A 316 6.46 6.39 11.10
N GLY A 317 5.30 6.75 11.65
CA GLY A 317 4.06 6.00 11.43
C GLY A 317 3.54 6.08 9.99
N LEU A 318 3.57 7.26 9.34
CA LEU A 318 2.91 7.47 8.04
C LEU A 318 3.86 7.91 6.91
N ILE A 319 4.71 8.92 7.11
CA ILE A 319 5.58 9.43 6.03
C ILE A 319 6.98 9.69 6.58
N ALA A 320 7.95 8.88 6.17
CA ALA A 320 9.33 9.09 6.63
C ALA A 320 9.97 10.30 5.94
N GLN A 321 9.86 10.41 4.62
CA GLN A 321 10.40 11.56 3.89
C GLN A 321 9.47 12.05 2.80
N SER A 322 9.38 13.37 2.66
CA SER A 322 8.77 14.02 1.51
C SER A 322 9.70 15.10 0.98
N ASP A 323 10.27 14.89 -0.22
CA ASP A 323 11.21 15.81 -0.85
C ASP A 323 10.78 16.21 -2.28
N ASN A 324 10.52 17.50 -2.47
CA ASN A 324 10.20 18.03 -3.80
C ASN A 324 11.35 18.84 -4.39
N SER A 325 11.75 18.48 -5.61
CA SER A 325 12.68 19.27 -6.43
C SER A 325 11.93 20.32 -7.26
N GLY A 326 11.42 21.38 -6.61
CA GLY A 326 11.05 22.63 -7.31
C GLY A 326 9.56 22.98 -7.45
N ILE A 327 8.64 22.20 -6.87
CA ILE A 327 7.21 22.54 -6.76
C ILE A 327 6.77 22.30 -5.31
N THR A 328 6.12 23.27 -4.67
CA THR A 328 5.51 23.07 -3.36
C THR A 328 4.36 22.06 -3.47
N ALA A 329 4.47 20.91 -2.81
CA ALA A 329 3.36 19.99 -2.64
C ALA A 329 2.64 20.19 -1.30
N ASN A 330 1.50 19.54 -1.17
CA ASN A 330 0.66 19.53 0.01
C ASN A 330 0.59 18.12 0.58
N ILE A 331 0.84 18.00 1.87
CA ILE A 331 0.61 16.78 2.65
C ILE A 331 -0.62 17.02 3.50
N THR A 332 -1.68 16.26 3.26
CA THR A 332 -2.94 16.33 4.02
C THR A 332 -3.17 15.01 4.74
N ILE A 333 -3.27 15.04 6.07
CA ILE A 333 -3.54 13.88 6.92
C ILE A 333 -4.80 14.17 7.75
N THR A 334 -5.82 13.33 7.60
CA THR A 334 -7.12 13.51 8.24
C THR A 334 -7.60 12.20 8.85
N ASP A 335 -8.16 12.24 10.07
CA ASP A 335 -8.76 11.04 10.69
C ASP A 335 -7.81 9.83 10.70
N SER A 336 -6.53 10.05 10.97
CA SER A 336 -5.49 9.03 10.76
C SER A 336 -4.56 8.90 11.95
N SER A 337 -3.97 7.73 12.14
CA SER A 337 -3.19 7.44 13.32
C SER A 337 -2.12 6.38 13.13
N PHE A 338 -1.10 6.48 13.98
CA PHE A 338 -0.17 5.39 14.25
C PHE A 338 -0.18 5.05 15.75
N ASP A 339 -0.48 3.80 16.11
CA ASP A 339 -0.41 3.26 17.47
C ASP A 339 0.68 2.20 17.54
N GLY A 340 1.89 2.57 17.93
CA GLY A 340 3.06 1.71 17.81
C GLY A 340 4.36 2.31 18.30
N SER A 341 5.36 1.47 18.51
CA SER A 341 6.70 1.93 18.91
C SER A 341 7.51 2.38 17.71
N ILE A 342 8.29 3.45 17.87
CA ILE A 342 9.23 3.94 16.86
C ILE A 342 10.64 3.89 17.44
N LEU A 343 11.49 3.04 16.85
CA LEU A 343 12.92 3.01 17.08
C LEU A 343 13.62 3.59 15.87
N SER A 344 14.31 4.72 16.01
CA SER A 344 15.06 5.34 14.91
C SER A 344 16.55 5.43 15.21
N SER A 345 17.35 5.38 14.16
CA SER A 345 18.78 5.65 14.25
C SER A 345 19.06 7.15 14.43
N PHE A 346 18.35 8.03 13.70
CA PHE A 346 18.56 9.48 13.78
C PHE A 346 17.24 10.22 14.06
N ASN A 347 16.40 10.44 13.06
CA ASN A 347 15.22 11.28 13.19
C ASN A 347 13.95 10.42 13.32
N ALA A 348 13.09 10.78 14.25
CA ALA A 348 11.82 10.10 14.46
C ALA A 348 10.64 11.08 14.53
N GLY A 349 9.60 10.80 13.74
CA GLY A 349 8.37 11.58 13.73
C GLY A 349 7.18 10.66 13.90
N GLY A 350 6.26 10.90 14.84
CA GLY A 350 5.19 9.93 15.08
C GLY A 350 4.28 9.71 13.86
N LEU A 351 3.95 10.76 13.11
CA LEU A 351 3.27 10.64 11.81
C LEU A 351 4.22 10.95 10.64
N ILE A 352 4.98 12.04 10.74
CA ILE A 352 5.88 12.49 9.67
C ILE A 352 7.27 12.78 10.22
N THR A 353 8.33 12.22 9.61
CA THR A 353 9.70 12.58 9.99
C THR A 353 10.16 13.84 9.27
N LEU A 354 10.44 13.79 7.96
CA LEU A 354 11.06 14.90 7.24
C LEU A 354 10.20 15.38 6.06
N VAL A 355 10.02 16.71 5.98
CA VAL A 355 9.37 17.38 4.86
C VAL A 355 10.23 18.54 4.35
N LEU A 356 10.47 18.56 3.04
CA LEU A 356 11.22 19.62 2.36
C LEU A 356 10.32 20.36 1.35
N ASN A 357 10.11 21.66 1.60
CA ASN A 357 9.37 22.60 0.75
C ASN A 357 7.89 22.25 0.50
N ASN A 358 7.22 21.56 1.43
CA ASN A 358 5.81 21.20 1.31
C ASN A 358 4.97 21.79 2.46
N ASN A 359 3.71 22.10 2.16
CA ASN A 359 2.72 22.44 3.17
C ASN A 359 2.24 21.17 3.88
N ILE A 360 1.93 21.29 5.17
CA ILE A 360 1.43 20.20 5.99
C ILE A 360 0.09 20.61 6.59
N SER A 361 -0.93 19.77 6.46
CA SER A 361 -2.23 19.90 7.13
C SER A 361 -2.54 18.58 7.84
N ILE A 362 -2.59 18.59 9.17
CA ILE A 362 -2.93 17.43 10.00
C ILE A 362 -4.18 17.77 10.80
N GLN A 363 -5.21 16.93 10.71
CA GLN A 363 -6.47 17.14 11.42
C GLN A 363 -7.02 15.83 11.97
N ARG A 364 -7.60 15.84 13.18
CA ARG A 364 -8.22 14.65 13.80
C ARG A 364 -7.33 13.42 13.77
N SER A 365 -6.04 13.61 14.04
CA SER A 365 -5.02 12.58 13.86
C SER A 365 -4.13 12.43 15.08
N TYR A 366 -3.54 11.25 15.28
CA TYR A 366 -2.74 11.02 16.48
C TYR A 366 -1.59 10.04 16.31
N TYR A 367 -0.58 10.24 17.15
CA TYR A 367 0.47 9.25 17.41
C TYR A 367 0.36 8.75 18.85
N LYS A 368 0.41 7.44 19.04
CA LYS A 368 0.48 6.81 20.35
C LYS A 368 1.56 5.72 20.35
N GLY A 369 2.42 5.73 21.35
CA GLY A 369 3.48 4.73 21.51
C GLY A 369 4.82 5.36 21.88
N ASP A 370 5.77 4.53 22.28
CA ASP A 370 7.09 5.02 22.73
C ASP A 370 8.02 5.27 21.54
N MET A 371 8.81 6.34 21.63
CA MET A 371 9.79 6.72 20.62
C MET A 371 11.19 6.71 21.23
N LEU A 372 12.12 6.03 20.56
CA LEU A 372 13.51 5.93 20.97
C LEU A 372 14.44 6.22 19.79
N ASN A 373 15.30 7.22 19.95
CA ASN A 373 16.42 7.45 19.03
C ASN A 373 17.71 6.85 19.61
N ILE A 374 18.35 5.95 18.86
CA ILE A 374 19.53 5.22 19.32
C ILE A 374 20.86 5.93 19.03
N TRP A 375 20.92 6.89 18.09
CA TRP A 375 22.11 7.73 17.85
C TRP A 375 21.83 9.23 18.07
N ASN A 376 22.51 10.08 17.29
CA ASN A 376 22.44 11.53 17.40
C ASN A 376 21.21 12.08 16.67
N GLY A 377 20.07 11.89 17.31
CA GLY A 377 18.75 12.11 16.73
C GLY A 377 17.96 13.30 17.24
N VAL A 378 16.90 13.62 16.50
CA VAL A 378 15.80 14.53 16.84
C VAL A 378 14.49 13.76 16.83
N ALA A 379 13.53 14.22 17.62
CA ALA A 379 12.23 13.59 17.71
C ALA A 379 11.10 14.63 17.77
N GLY A 380 10.02 14.37 17.03
CA GLY A 380 8.79 15.16 17.06
C GLY A 380 7.55 14.26 17.10
N GLY A 381 6.58 14.58 17.95
CA GLY A 381 5.43 13.71 18.16
C GLY A 381 4.54 13.51 16.93
N LEU A 382 4.12 14.56 16.23
CA LEU A 382 3.37 14.46 14.97
C LEU A 382 4.29 14.70 13.76
N VAL A 383 5.06 15.78 13.82
CA VAL A 383 6.01 16.18 12.76
C VAL A 383 7.36 16.39 13.41
N GLU A 384 8.40 15.71 12.91
CA GLU A 384 9.76 15.94 13.39
C GLU A 384 10.35 17.19 12.73
N GLN A 385 10.56 17.18 11.42
CA GLN A 385 11.23 18.25 10.71
C GLN A 385 10.46 18.71 9.46
N ALA A 386 10.24 20.01 9.36
CA ALA A 386 9.70 20.66 8.17
C ALA A 386 10.59 21.84 7.76
N GLN A 387 11.27 21.72 6.62
CA GLN A 387 12.17 22.74 6.08
C GLN A 387 11.55 23.44 4.87
N GLY A 388 11.68 24.76 4.82
CA GLY A 388 11.06 25.60 3.79
C GLY A 388 10.42 26.82 4.42
N ILE A 389 11.03 27.99 4.24
CA ILE A 389 10.57 29.26 4.83
C ILE A 389 9.19 29.71 4.34
N SER A 390 8.73 29.15 3.22
CA SER A 390 7.41 29.41 2.62
C SER A 390 6.38 28.34 2.97
N ASN A 391 6.75 27.31 3.74
CA ASN A 391 5.82 26.25 4.12
C ASN A 391 4.78 26.80 5.10
N THR A 392 3.57 26.25 5.01
CA THR A 392 2.54 26.37 6.05
C THR A 392 2.32 25.00 6.68
N ILE A 393 2.39 24.95 8.01
CA ILE A 393 2.13 23.77 8.82
C ILE A 393 0.91 24.07 9.68
N SER A 394 -0.17 23.34 9.44
CA SER A 394 -1.44 23.48 10.17
C SER A 394 -1.78 22.18 10.86
N ILE A 395 -1.89 22.19 12.19
CA ILE A 395 -2.26 21.00 12.98
C ILE A 395 -3.48 21.34 13.83
N SER A 396 -4.54 20.55 13.70
CA SER A 396 -5.80 20.76 14.42
C SER A 396 -6.40 19.50 15.01
N ASP A 397 -7.06 19.61 16.16
CA ASP A 397 -7.87 18.54 16.76
C ASP A 397 -7.09 17.20 16.85
N SER A 398 -5.83 17.26 17.25
CA SER A 398 -4.87 16.14 17.13
C SER A 398 -4.10 15.92 18.44
N TYR A 399 -3.49 14.76 18.63
CA TYR A 399 -2.78 14.50 19.88
C TYR A 399 -1.61 13.53 19.76
N VAL A 400 -0.74 13.57 20.77
CA VAL A 400 0.38 12.65 20.92
C VAL A 400 0.40 12.07 22.33
N ILE A 401 0.46 10.75 22.44
CA ILE A 401 0.69 10.04 23.70
C ILE A 401 1.97 9.22 23.56
N SER A 402 3.10 9.75 24.01
CA SER A 402 4.40 9.13 23.74
C SER A 402 5.43 9.47 24.80
N ASN A 403 6.16 8.46 25.30
CA ASN A 403 7.44 8.73 25.95
C ASN A 403 8.53 8.77 24.88
N MET A 404 9.24 9.90 24.80
CA MET A 404 10.29 10.11 23.81
C MET A 404 11.65 10.18 24.49
N SER A 405 12.61 9.40 23.99
CA SER A 405 13.94 9.28 24.57
C SER A 405 15.03 9.31 23.51
N ASN A 406 16.15 9.95 23.83
CA ASN A 406 17.40 9.84 23.07
C ASN A 406 18.47 9.15 23.94
N LEU A 407 19.17 8.14 23.41
CA LEU A 407 20.24 7.44 24.15
C LEU A 407 21.54 8.25 24.23
N HIS A 408 21.78 9.14 23.28
CA HIS A 408 23.03 9.90 23.19
C HIS A 408 22.82 11.40 23.48
N ALA A 409 23.86 12.03 24.02
CA ALA A 409 23.85 13.44 24.35
C ALA A 409 23.94 14.30 23.09
N THR A 410 22.80 14.85 22.65
CA THR A 410 22.71 15.72 21.49
C THR A 410 22.44 17.17 21.89
N ASN A 411 22.89 18.12 21.06
CA ASN A 411 22.41 19.52 21.10
C ASN A 411 21.09 19.70 20.34
N TRP A 412 20.45 18.60 19.93
CA TRP A 412 19.34 18.59 18.99
C TRP A 412 18.03 18.33 19.74
N LEU A 413 16.98 19.09 19.44
CA LEU A 413 15.76 19.16 20.22
C LEU A 413 14.90 17.88 20.14
N ILE A 414 14.27 17.50 21.25
CA ILE A 414 13.11 16.60 21.30
C ILE A 414 11.85 17.43 21.61
N ALA A 415 10.78 17.26 20.83
CA ALA A 415 9.55 18.02 21.01
C ALA A 415 8.27 17.17 21.02
N GLY A 416 7.33 17.53 21.91
CA GLY A 416 6.06 16.84 22.13
C GLY A 416 5.17 16.65 20.91
N ILE A 417 5.08 17.66 20.05
CA ILE A 417 4.18 17.72 18.89
C ILE A 417 4.96 18.01 17.60
N VAL A 418 5.70 19.12 17.55
CA VAL A 418 6.48 19.52 16.37
C VAL A 418 7.93 19.67 16.77
N GLY A 419 8.84 18.93 16.14
CA GLY A 419 10.28 19.14 16.26
C GLY A 419 10.67 20.47 15.63
N THR A 420 11.55 20.48 14.64
CA THR A 420 11.99 21.72 13.98
C THR A 420 11.13 22.06 12.75
N ALA A 421 10.44 23.19 12.80
CA ALA A 421 9.62 23.71 11.70
C ALA A 421 10.08 25.08 11.23
N GLN A 422 10.23 25.25 9.91
CA GLN A 422 10.38 26.53 9.22
C GLN A 422 9.05 26.98 8.60
N GLY A 423 8.97 28.28 8.29
CA GLY A 423 7.77 28.87 7.71
C GLY A 423 6.70 29.19 8.76
N THR A 424 5.43 29.16 8.36
CA THR A 424 4.30 29.49 9.23
C THR A 424 3.77 28.23 9.91
N VAL A 425 3.71 28.24 11.24
CA VAL A 425 3.18 27.14 12.05
C VAL A 425 1.91 27.59 12.76
N ASN A 426 0.80 26.92 12.50
CA ASN A 426 -0.50 27.15 13.11
C ASN A 426 -0.96 25.86 13.81
N ILE A 427 -1.08 25.91 15.13
CA ILE A 427 -1.54 24.78 15.92
C ILE A 427 -2.80 25.20 16.69
N SER A 428 -3.84 24.39 16.65
CA SER A 428 -5.07 24.67 17.39
C SER A 428 -5.63 23.38 17.94
N LYS A 429 -6.04 23.34 19.21
CA LYS A 429 -6.70 22.15 19.75
C LYS A 429 -5.81 20.91 19.61
N VAL A 430 -4.59 20.99 20.14
CA VAL A 430 -3.64 19.87 20.15
C VAL A 430 -3.11 19.61 21.56
N TYR A 431 -2.89 18.34 21.93
CA TYR A 431 -2.30 18.01 23.22
C TYR A 431 -1.19 16.97 23.14
N TYR A 432 -0.20 17.12 24.02
CA TYR A 432 0.87 16.15 24.25
C TYR A 432 0.76 15.55 25.65
N ALA A 433 0.77 14.23 25.76
CA ALA A 433 0.80 13.51 27.03
C ALA A 433 1.92 12.46 27.03
N GLY A 434 3.04 12.78 27.66
CA GLY A 434 4.15 11.85 27.82
C GLY A 434 5.42 12.49 28.35
N SER A 435 6.43 11.67 28.62
CA SER A 435 7.71 12.13 29.17
C SER A 435 8.77 12.36 28.09
N LEU A 436 9.66 13.32 28.31
CA LEU A 436 10.82 13.59 27.46
C LEU A 436 12.11 13.26 28.20
N ASN A 437 12.80 12.20 27.79
CA ASN A 437 13.98 11.67 28.47
C ASN A 437 15.26 11.86 27.64
N GLY A 438 16.38 11.98 28.34
CA GLY A 438 17.70 12.23 27.73
C GLY A 438 18.26 13.61 28.07
N THR A 439 19.47 13.89 27.58
CA THR A 439 20.22 15.13 27.88
C THR A 439 20.07 16.21 26.81
N ALA A 440 19.31 15.92 25.76
CA ALA A 440 18.99 16.85 24.68
C ALA A 440 18.21 18.08 25.17
N PRO A 441 18.24 19.20 24.42
CA PRO A 441 17.19 20.22 24.54
C PRO A 441 15.82 19.57 24.38
N ARG A 442 14.86 20.02 25.19
CA ARG A 442 13.51 19.44 25.24
C ARG A 442 12.47 20.55 25.18
N ALA A 443 11.35 20.28 24.54
CA ALA A 443 10.17 21.13 24.53
C ALA A 443 8.92 20.25 24.64
N CYS A 444 8.09 20.47 25.66
CA CYS A 444 6.88 19.67 25.86
C CYS A 444 5.86 19.81 24.72
N PHE A 445 6.03 20.80 23.85
CA PHE A 445 5.10 21.08 22.77
C PHE A 445 5.79 21.21 21.41
N ALA A 446 6.57 22.27 21.15
CA ALA A 446 7.19 22.47 19.85
C ALA A 446 8.52 23.24 19.88
N ASP A 447 9.33 23.12 18.82
CA ASP A 447 10.34 24.15 18.48
C ASP A 447 9.67 25.32 17.76
N SER A 448 9.81 26.53 18.30
CA SER A 448 9.37 27.75 17.63
C SER A 448 10.52 28.58 17.06
N ALA A 449 11.78 28.18 17.28
CA ALA A 449 12.92 29.05 16.99
C ALA A 449 13.19 29.25 15.49
N SER A 450 12.80 28.28 14.66
CA SER A 450 13.05 28.30 13.21
C SER A 450 11.84 28.76 12.38
N ALA A 451 10.68 28.96 13.02
CA ALA A 451 9.46 29.37 12.34
C ALA A 451 9.49 30.88 12.03
N SER A 452 8.97 31.28 10.87
CA SER A 452 8.77 32.69 10.53
C SER A 452 7.58 33.28 11.29
N SER A 453 6.57 32.44 11.60
CA SER A 453 5.52 32.74 12.55
C SER A 453 5.03 31.46 13.23
N PHE A 454 4.65 31.58 14.50
CA PHE A 454 4.14 30.44 15.27
C PHE A 454 2.90 30.89 16.06
N THR A 455 1.78 30.23 15.82
CA THR A 455 0.54 30.43 16.57
C THR A 455 0.08 29.11 17.19
N ALA A 456 -0.31 29.17 18.46
CA ALA A 456 -0.99 28.08 19.15
C ALA A 456 -2.26 28.60 19.81
N THR A 457 -3.32 27.80 19.79
CA THR A 457 -4.60 28.12 20.45
C THR A 457 -5.20 26.86 21.08
N ASP A 458 -5.83 26.99 22.24
CA ASP A 458 -6.53 25.91 22.95
C ASP A 458 -5.74 24.58 22.99
N SER A 459 -4.43 24.68 23.23
CA SER A 459 -3.50 23.56 23.14
C SER A 459 -2.81 23.29 24.48
N TYR A 460 -2.46 22.03 24.72
CA TYR A 460 -2.09 21.56 26.05
C TYR A 460 -0.87 20.64 26.06
N TYR A 461 -0.19 20.55 27.20
CA TYR A 461 0.74 19.46 27.49
C TYR A 461 0.56 18.98 28.93
N ASP A 462 0.91 17.72 29.18
CA ASP A 462 0.89 17.17 30.55
C ASP A 462 2.06 17.72 31.36
N SER A 463 1.78 18.68 32.24
CA SER A 463 2.79 19.30 33.10
C SER A 463 3.23 18.43 34.28
N THR A 464 2.53 17.31 34.51
CA THR A 464 2.87 16.33 35.55
C THR A 464 4.06 15.47 35.14
N VAL A 465 4.11 15.10 33.85
CA VAL A 465 5.15 14.21 33.31
C VAL A 465 6.16 14.92 32.41
N CYS A 466 5.78 16.05 31.80
CA CYS A 466 6.68 16.87 31.01
C CYS A 466 6.99 18.19 31.72
N THR A 467 8.16 18.24 32.35
CA THR A 467 8.67 19.42 33.07
C THR A 467 9.71 20.20 32.27
N ALA A 468 9.95 19.79 31.02
CA ALA A 468 11.16 20.11 30.28
C ALA A 468 11.04 21.30 29.30
N ASN A 469 10.30 22.36 29.62
CA ASN A 469 10.23 23.58 28.78
C ASN A 469 11.47 24.50 28.91
N ALA A 470 12.61 23.99 29.38
CA ALA A 470 13.69 24.79 29.96
C ALA A 470 14.80 25.24 29.00
N ASN A 471 14.81 24.84 27.70
CA ASN A 471 15.95 25.12 26.81
C ASN A 471 15.59 25.49 25.35
N LYS A 472 14.79 26.56 25.12
CA LYS A 472 15.16 27.86 24.46
C LYS A 472 13.98 28.61 23.80
N THR A 473 13.99 29.95 23.99
CA THR A 473 13.17 31.07 23.46
C THR A 473 11.65 31.05 23.65
N GLY A 474 11.21 31.46 24.84
CA GLY A 474 9.88 32.04 25.06
C GLY A 474 8.80 31.00 25.36
N SER A 475 7.93 31.31 26.32
CA SER A 475 6.68 30.58 26.47
C SER A 475 5.93 30.67 25.14
N ILE A 476 5.62 29.54 24.50
CA ILE A 476 4.72 29.52 23.35
C ILE A 476 3.35 29.99 23.88
N THR A 477 2.92 31.18 23.46
CA THR A 477 1.60 31.71 23.79
C THR A 477 0.51 30.82 23.24
N GLY A 478 -0.54 30.57 24.05
CA GLY A 478 -1.68 29.73 23.66
C GLY A 478 -1.50 28.23 23.88
N VAL A 479 -0.38 27.82 24.50
CA VAL A 479 -0.16 26.46 25.02
C VAL A 479 -0.18 26.49 26.55
N THR A 480 -0.98 25.61 27.18
CA THR A 480 -1.12 25.54 28.64
C THR A 480 -0.72 24.17 29.18
N GLY A 481 0.19 24.15 30.16
CA GLY A 481 0.49 22.93 30.90
C GLY A 481 -0.64 22.61 31.88
N ILE A 482 -1.26 21.43 31.76
CA ILE A 482 -2.33 20.96 32.67
C ILE A 482 -1.98 19.58 33.23
N SER A 483 -2.59 19.22 34.36
CA SER A 483 -2.29 17.94 35.03
C SER A 483 -2.76 16.74 34.21
N THR A 484 -2.16 15.56 34.46
CA THR A 484 -2.62 14.29 33.88
C THR A 484 -4.11 14.06 34.14
N ALA A 485 -4.56 14.35 35.37
CA ALA A 485 -5.96 14.22 35.77
C ALA A 485 -6.87 15.15 34.95
N SER A 486 -6.42 16.36 34.62
CA SER A 486 -7.18 17.30 33.77
C SER A 486 -7.29 16.82 32.33
N LEU A 487 -6.20 16.29 31.75
CA LEU A 487 -6.18 15.73 30.38
C LEU A 487 -7.09 14.51 30.21
N GLN A 488 -7.44 13.82 31.30
CA GLN A 488 -8.35 12.67 31.29
C GLN A 488 -9.83 13.07 31.39
N THR A 489 -10.13 14.37 31.47
CA THR A 489 -11.51 14.89 31.51
C THR A 489 -11.82 15.65 30.23
N ALA A 490 -13.11 15.73 29.86
CA ALA A 490 -13.53 16.52 28.69
C ALA A 490 -13.44 18.05 28.91
N THR A 491 -13.26 18.51 30.16
CA THR A 491 -13.34 19.92 30.53
C THR A 491 -12.35 20.84 29.80
N PRO A 492 -11.07 20.45 29.58
CA PRO A 492 -10.15 21.28 28.78
C PRO A 492 -10.47 21.27 27.28
N PHE A 493 -11.30 20.35 26.81
CA PHE A 493 -11.52 20.07 25.39
C PHE A 493 -12.90 20.48 24.90
N THR A 494 -13.65 21.32 25.63
CA THR A 494 -15.05 21.67 25.29
C THR A 494 -15.22 22.36 23.94
N ASN A 495 -14.15 22.95 23.40
CA ASN A 495 -14.15 23.61 22.09
C ASN A 495 -13.59 22.71 20.97
N TRP A 496 -13.17 21.49 21.29
CA TRP A 496 -12.62 20.56 20.31
C TRP A 496 -13.76 19.91 19.52
N SER A 497 -13.48 19.57 18.25
CA SER A 497 -14.43 18.76 17.50
C SER A 497 -14.62 17.40 18.17
N ALA A 498 -15.86 16.92 18.20
CA ALA A 498 -16.26 15.67 18.84
C ALA A 498 -15.88 14.44 18.02
#